data_AF-A0A1I7H9C0-F1
#
_entry.id   AF-A0A1I7H9C0-F1
#
_cell.length_a   1.000
_cell.length_b   1.000
_cell.length_c   1.000
_cell.angle_alpha   90.00
_cell.angle_beta   90.00
_cell.angle_gamma   90.00
#
_symmetry.space_group_name_H-M   'P 1'
#
loop_
_entity.id
_entity.type
_entity.pdbx_description
1 polymer ?
#
loop_
_entity_poly.entity_id
_entity_poly.type
_entity_poly.pdbx_seq_one_letter_code
_entity_poly.pdbx_strand_id
1 'polypeptide(L)' 'MNYKIADINSNEFKAIKDAENLVKKETGKDFVLIAWEKSNN' A
#
# COMPACT_ATOMS: atom_id res chain seq x y z
N MET A 1 -4.97 16.05 12.69
CA MET A 1 -5.29 15.29 11.46
C MET A 1 -5.46 13.85 11.88
N ASN A 2 -6.68 13.33 11.80
CA ASN A 2 -6.94 11.93 12.15
C ASN A 2 -6.67 11.09 10.90
N TYR A 3 -5.87 10.04 11.06
CA TYR A 3 -5.59 9.07 9.99
C TYR A 3 -6.11 7.71 10.44
N LYS A 4 -6.56 6.90 9.49
CA LYS A 4 -6.95 5.52 9.71
C LYS A 4 -6.28 4.62 8.67
N ILE A 5 -6.26 3.32 8.95
CA ILE A 5 -5.90 2.33 7.93
C ILE A 5 -6.86 2.52 6.77
N ALA A 6 -6.31 2.64 5.56
CA ALA A 6 -7.12 2.83 4.37
C ALA A 6 -7.99 1.59 4.13
N ASP A 7 -9.27 1.80 3.90
CA ASP A 7 -10.14 0.76 3.33
C ASP A 7 -9.86 0.68 1.82
N ILE A 8 -9.23 -0.41 1.38
CA ILE A 8 -8.74 -0.56 0.00
C ILE A 8 -9.59 -1.58 -0.76
N ASN A 9 -9.91 -1.24 -2.01
CA ASN A 9 -10.60 -2.15 -2.91
C ASN A 9 -9.62 -3.07 -3.66
N SER A 10 -10.17 -4.03 -4.43
CA SER A 10 -9.38 -5.03 -5.14
C SER A 10 -8.38 -4.44 -6.15
N ASN A 11 -8.73 -3.32 -6.80
CA ASN A 11 -7.84 -2.68 -7.78
C ASN A 11 -6.66 -1.99 -7.08
N GLU A 12 -6.93 -1.32 -5.96
CA GLU A 12 -5.90 -0.67 -5.12
C GLU A 12 -4.98 -1.71 -4.50
N PHE A 13 -5.53 -2.82 -4.00
CA PHE A 13 -4.75 -3.94 -3.50
C PHE A 13 -3.80 -4.50 -4.56
N LYS A 14 -4.29 -4.69 -5.80
CA LYS A 14 -3.44 -5.12 -6.91
C LYS A 14 -2.32 -4.13 -7.20
N ALA A 15 -2.62 -2.83 -7.24
CA ALA A 15 -1.62 -1.80 -7.48
C ALA A 15 -0.53 -1.79 -6.39
N ILE A 16 -0.92 -1.96 -5.12
CA ILE A 16 0.01 -2.07 -4.00
C ILE A 16 0.92 -3.29 -4.17
N LYS A 17 0.36 -4.46 -4.51
CA LYS A 17 1.14 -5.69 -4.72
C LYS A 17 2.09 -5.59 -5.91
N ASP A 18 1.66 -4.96 -6.99
CA ASP A 18 2.52 -4.72 -8.16
C ASP A 18 3.71 -3.82 -7.78
N ALA A 19 3.50 -2.80 -6.93
CA ALA A 19 4.57 -1.96 -6.40
C ALA A 19 5.53 -2.71 -5.47
N GLU A 20 5.03 -3.52 -4.54
CA GLU A 20 5.87 -4.36 -3.67
C GLU A 20 6.77 -5.29 -4.50
N ASN A 21 6.19 -5.95 -5.51
CA ASN A 21 6.91 -6.85 -6.41
C ASN A 21 7.98 -6.12 -7.23
N LEU A 22 7.67 -4.90 -7.70
CA LEU A 22 8.63 -4.09 -8.44
C LEU A 22 9.85 -3.76 -7.57
N VAL A 23 9.64 -3.28 -6.35
CA VAL A 23 10.74 -2.93 -5.45
C VAL A 23 11.56 -4.17 -5.10
N LYS A 24 10.90 -5.31 -4.86
CA LYS A 24 11.59 -6.59 -4.64
C LYS A 24 12.46 -6.99 -5.83
N LYS A 25 11.96 -6.85 -7.05
CA LYS A 25 12.71 -7.17 -8.27
C LYS A 25 13.98 -6.31 -8.41
N GLU A 26 13.90 -5.02 -8.10
CA GLU A 26 15.03 -4.10 -8.26
C GLU A 26 16.05 -4.20 -7.11
N THR A 27 15.61 -4.55 -5.90
CA THR A 27 16.46 -4.48 -4.69
C THR A 27 16.82 -5.84 -4.10
N GLY A 28 16.11 -6.90 -4.49
CA GLY A 28 16.19 -8.24 -3.90
C GLY A 28 15.62 -8.33 -2.47
N LYS A 29 15.00 -7.28 -1.94
CA LYS A 29 14.50 -7.21 -0.56
C LYS A 29 12.97 -7.22 -0.52
N ASP A 30 12.42 -7.80 0.53
CA ASP A 30 10.98 -7.77 0.80
C ASP A 30 10.59 -6.44 1.45
N PHE A 31 9.59 -5.78 0.88
CA PHE A 31 8.99 -4.56 1.41
C PHE A 31 7.51 -4.77 1.66
N VAL A 32 7.00 -4.09 2.68
CA VAL A 32 5.57 -4.03 3.00
C VAL A 32 5.12 -2.60 2.86
N LEU A 33 4.05 -2.38 2.11
CA LEU A 33 3.40 -1.09 1.96
C LEU A 33 2.18 -1.00 2.89
N ILE A 34 2.13 0.03 3.73
CA ILE A 34 1.00 0.28 4.64
C ILE A 34 0.26 1.53 4.17
N ALA A 35 -0.99 1.36 3.75
CA ALA A 35 -1.85 2.44 3.27
C ALA A 35 -2.61 3.10 4.42
N TRP A 36 -2.51 4.43 4.50
CA TRP A 36 -3.24 5.27 5.45
C TRP A 36 -4.04 6.32 4.69
N GLU A 37 -5.28 6.56 5.13
CA GLU A 37 -6.13 7.62 4.58
C GLU A 37 -6.52 8.63 5.66
N LYS A 38 -6.81 9.87 5.23
CA LYS A 38 -7.35 10.87 6.14
C LYS A 38 -8.73 10.44 6.59
N SER A 39 -8.92 10.37 7.91
CA SER A 39 -10.23 10.18 8.52
C SER A 39 -10.97 11.51 8.42
N ASN A 40 -11.80 11.66 7.37
CA ASN A 40 -12.80 12.72 7.30
C ASN A 40 -13.93 12.31 8.25
N ASN A 41 -13.89 12.81 9.49
CA ASN A 41 -15.04 12.74 10.39
C ASN A 41 -16.18 13.61 9.87
#